data_AF-I2CS38-F1
#
_entry.id   AF-I2CS38-F1
#
_cell.length_a   1.000
_cell.length_b   1.000
_cell.length_c   1.000
_cell.angle_alpha   90.00
_cell.angle_beta   90.00
_cell.angle_gamma   90.00
#
_symmetry.space_group_name_H-M   'P 1'
#
loop_
_entity.id
_entity.type
_entity.pdbx_description
1 polymer ?
#
loop_
_entity_poly.entity_id
_entity_poly.type
_entity_poly.pdbx_seq_one_letter_code
_entity_poly.pdbx_strand_id
1 'polypeptide(L)'
;MCFGSPTAHEKEAFTLVLRGHIALATARFPEGTPGAKLDILARLPLWGVGLDYRHGTGHGVGAFLNVHEGPQAISYKKRPYEEGFYPGMVTSNEPGYYADGRFGVRIESVMVCREAQTPHRFGGTRYCEFETITMAPIQKKLIEPSLMTPADVAWLNAYHRQVRETLLPLLKED
;
A
#
# COMPACT_ATOMS: atom_id res chain seq x y z
N MET A 1 6.44 13.57 -4.20
CA MET A 1 7.82 13.77 -4.73
C MET A 1 8.35 15.11 -4.23
N CYS A 2 9.67 15.28 -4.18
CA CYS A 2 10.33 16.54 -3.82
C CYS A 2 11.46 16.85 -4.82
N PHE A 3 11.48 18.07 -5.37
CA PHE A 3 12.54 18.51 -6.29
C PHE A 3 13.77 19.08 -5.56
N GLY A 4 13.57 19.76 -4.43
CA GLY A 4 14.65 20.25 -3.56
C GLY A 4 15.27 19.19 -2.65
N SER A 5 15.98 19.63 -1.60
CA SER A 5 16.53 18.75 -0.57
C SER A 5 15.51 18.54 0.55
N PRO A 6 14.98 17.33 0.75
CA PRO A 6 14.02 17.08 1.81
C PRO A 6 14.68 17.17 3.18
N THR A 7 13.95 17.71 4.14
CA THR A 7 14.32 17.75 5.56
C THR A 7 14.30 16.34 6.18
N ALA A 8 14.93 16.18 7.34
CA ALA A 8 14.91 14.90 8.07
C ALA A 8 13.47 14.44 8.39
N HIS A 9 12.59 15.36 8.82
CA HIS A 9 11.21 15.03 9.14
C HIS A 9 10.38 14.65 7.90
N GLU A 10 10.61 15.28 6.74
CA GLU A 10 9.96 14.88 5.48
C GLU A 10 10.39 13.48 5.05
N LYS A 11 11.68 13.14 5.20
CA LYS A 11 12.20 11.80 4.89
C LYS A 11 11.67 10.74 5.86
N GLU A 12 11.63 11.05 7.16
CA GLU A 12 11.06 10.19 8.19
C GLU A 12 9.59 9.88 7.87
N ALA A 13 8.76 10.92 7.74
CA ALA A 13 7.34 10.76 7.41
C ALA A 13 7.13 9.97 6.12
N PHE A 14 7.88 10.27 5.06
CA PHE A 14 7.80 9.54 3.80
C PHE A 14 8.15 8.07 3.96
N THR A 15 9.18 7.77 4.74
CA THR A 15 9.64 6.40 4.95
C THR A 15 8.64 5.59 5.77
N LEU A 16 8.03 6.19 6.79
CA LEU A 16 7.00 5.53 7.59
C LEU A 16 5.73 5.26 6.77
N VAL A 17 5.31 6.21 5.93
CA VAL A 17 4.21 5.99 4.96
C VAL A 17 4.56 4.86 3.99
N LEU A 18 5.79 4.84 3.45
CA LEU A 18 6.26 3.79 2.56
C LEU A 18 6.26 2.42 3.24
N ARG A 19 6.73 2.33 4.48
CA ARG A 19 6.71 1.06 5.24
C ARG A 19 5.29 0.58 5.50
N GLY A 20 4.35 1.48 5.76
CA GLY A 20 2.93 1.14 5.88
C GLY A 20 2.37 0.60 4.56
N HIS A 21 2.71 1.27 3.45
CA HIS A 21 2.32 0.84 2.11
C HIS A 21 2.84 -0.57 1.79
N ILE A 22 4.13 -0.82 2.06
CA ILE A 22 4.78 -2.12 1.85
C ILE A 22 4.15 -3.19 2.73
N ALA A 23 3.96 -2.91 4.02
CA ALA A 23 3.39 -3.87 4.97
C ALA A 23 2.02 -4.39 4.52
N LEU A 24 1.18 -3.51 3.98
CA LEU A 24 -0.10 -3.91 3.40
C LEU A 24 0.09 -4.63 2.05
N ALA A 25 0.94 -4.13 1.16
CA ALA A 25 1.18 -4.72 -0.15
C ALA A 25 1.76 -6.15 -0.09
N THR A 26 2.47 -6.50 0.99
CA THR A 26 3.05 -7.84 1.20
C THR A 26 2.24 -8.72 2.14
N ALA A 27 1.06 -8.28 2.58
CA ALA A 27 0.27 -9.01 3.56
C ALA A 27 -0.26 -10.33 2.98
N ARG A 28 -0.23 -11.38 3.81
CA ARG A 28 -0.94 -12.64 3.57
C ARG A 28 -1.96 -12.86 4.68
N PHE A 29 -3.21 -13.07 4.31
CA PHE A 29 -4.32 -13.08 5.27
C PHE A 29 -5.38 -14.12 4.87
N PRO A 30 -6.21 -14.63 5.80
CA PRO A 30 -7.30 -15.55 5.46
C PRO A 30 -8.29 -14.91 4.48
N GLU A 31 -8.76 -15.68 3.50
CA GLU A 31 -9.84 -15.26 2.59
C GLU A 31 -11.09 -14.83 3.40
N GLY A 32 -11.76 -13.77 2.94
CA GLY A 32 -12.90 -13.19 3.64
C GLY A 32 -12.53 -12.29 4.83
N THR A 33 -11.24 -11.99 5.05
CA THR A 33 -10.82 -11.00 6.06
C THR A 33 -11.38 -9.61 5.71
N PRO A 34 -12.15 -8.96 6.59
CA PRO A 34 -12.63 -7.60 6.36
C PRO A 34 -11.47 -6.60 6.31
N GLY A 35 -11.55 -5.61 5.41
CA GLY A 35 -10.48 -4.63 5.21
C GLY A 35 -10.17 -3.78 6.44
N ALA A 36 -11.13 -3.59 7.36
CA ALA A 36 -10.88 -2.93 8.65
C ALA A 36 -9.79 -3.63 9.50
N LYS A 37 -9.65 -4.97 9.36
CA LYS A 37 -8.59 -5.74 10.04
C LYS A 37 -7.21 -5.58 9.39
N LEU A 38 -7.17 -5.10 8.14
CA LEU A 38 -5.93 -4.90 7.38
C LEU A 38 -5.44 -3.44 7.46
N ASP A 39 -6.33 -2.48 7.73
CA ASP A 39 -6.03 -1.03 7.82
C ASP A 39 -4.87 -0.71 8.77
N ILE A 40 -4.79 -1.41 9.91
CA ILE A 40 -3.72 -1.25 10.90
C ILE A 40 -2.32 -1.52 10.34
N LEU A 41 -2.17 -2.44 9.37
CA LEU A 41 -0.86 -2.78 8.79
C LEU A 41 -0.18 -1.55 8.20
N ALA A 42 -0.97 -0.66 7.58
CA ALA A 42 -0.45 0.57 6.99
C ALA A 42 -0.24 1.69 8.01
N ARG A 43 -0.77 1.56 9.23
CA ARG A 43 -0.64 2.55 10.31
C ARG A 43 0.48 2.25 11.28
N LEU A 44 0.79 0.97 11.52
CA LEU A 44 1.77 0.55 12.53
C LEU A 44 3.09 1.34 12.50
N PRO A 45 3.73 1.61 11.33
CA PRO A 45 4.96 2.39 11.31
C PRO A 45 4.77 3.83 11.81
N LEU A 46 3.66 4.48 11.46
CA LEU A 46 3.34 5.85 11.90
C LEU A 46 2.96 5.89 13.39
N TRP A 47 2.11 4.96 13.83
CA TRP A 47 1.69 4.86 15.23
C TRP A 47 2.87 4.63 16.18
N GLY A 48 3.88 3.88 15.74
CA GLY A 48 5.10 3.64 16.52
C GLY A 48 5.87 4.90 16.92
N VAL A 49 5.63 6.03 16.25
CA VAL A 49 6.23 7.35 16.55
C VAL A 49 5.17 8.42 16.86
N GLY A 50 3.92 8.01 17.12
CA GLY A 50 2.83 8.92 17.47
C GLY A 50 2.23 9.73 16.30
N LEU A 51 2.46 9.31 15.06
CA LEU A 51 1.88 9.93 13.86
C LEU A 51 0.67 9.12 13.36
N ASP A 52 -0.24 9.75 12.59
CA ASP A 52 -1.39 9.08 11.97
C ASP A 52 -1.92 9.87 10.75
N TYR A 53 -2.92 9.32 10.05
CA TYR A 53 -3.66 9.98 8.96
C TYR A 53 -5.18 9.79 9.10
N ARG A 54 -5.94 10.82 8.69
CA ARG A 54 -7.40 10.95 8.96
C ARG A 54 -8.30 10.44 7.84
N HIS A 55 -7.81 9.51 7.03
CA HIS A 55 -8.58 8.83 5.97
C HIS A 55 -8.38 7.31 6.06
N GLY A 56 -9.22 6.55 5.37
CA GLY A 56 -9.03 5.10 5.25
C GLY A 56 -7.77 4.78 4.45
N THR A 57 -7.20 3.62 4.67
CA THR A 57 -6.01 3.14 3.93
C THR A 57 -6.29 2.83 2.46
N GLY A 58 -7.53 2.51 2.10
CA GLY A 58 -7.91 2.30 0.71
C GLY A 58 -9.39 2.00 0.50
N HIS A 59 -9.79 1.93 -0.77
CA HIS A 59 -11.15 1.70 -1.25
C HIS A 59 -11.14 0.77 -2.48
N GLY A 60 -12.26 0.10 -2.76
CA GLY A 60 -12.40 -0.65 -4.01
C GLY A 60 -12.38 0.27 -5.24
N VAL A 61 -12.02 -0.30 -6.39
CA VAL A 61 -11.90 0.40 -7.67
C VAL A 61 -12.67 -0.37 -8.73
N GLY A 62 -13.65 0.27 -9.37
CA GLY A 62 -14.46 -0.33 -10.42
C GLY A 62 -13.76 -0.40 -11.77
N ALA A 63 -14.00 -1.47 -12.52
CA ALA A 63 -13.44 -1.66 -13.86
C ALA A 63 -14.19 -0.79 -14.88
N PHE A 64 -13.57 0.31 -15.32
CA PHE A 64 -14.22 1.35 -16.15
C PHE A 64 -15.54 1.85 -15.53
N LEU A 65 -15.56 1.95 -14.20
CA LEU A 65 -16.69 2.44 -13.41
C LEU A 65 -16.16 3.45 -12.37
N ASN A 66 -16.82 3.53 -11.21
CA ASN A 66 -16.44 4.45 -10.16
C ASN A 66 -15.04 4.13 -9.63
N VAL A 67 -14.19 5.16 -9.51
CA VAL A 67 -12.87 5.01 -8.87
C VAL A 67 -12.98 4.65 -7.39
N HIS A 68 -14.06 5.10 -6.73
CA HIS A 68 -14.44 4.69 -5.39
C HIS A 68 -15.63 3.72 -5.47
N GLU A 69 -15.36 2.43 -5.40
CA GLU A 69 -16.36 1.37 -5.48
C GLU A 69 -16.35 0.51 -4.22
N GLY A 70 -17.53 0.25 -3.67
CA GLY A 70 -17.71 -0.70 -2.57
C GLY A 70 -18.17 -2.08 -3.05
N PRO A 71 -18.46 -3.02 -2.13
CA PRO A 71 -18.56 -2.81 -0.68
C PRO A 71 -17.21 -2.86 0.06
N GLN A 72 -16.17 -3.48 -0.52
CA GLN A 72 -14.87 -3.63 0.13
C GLN A 72 -14.14 -2.29 0.29
N ALA A 73 -13.49 -2.11 1.43
CA ALA A 73 -12.60 -0.99 1.69
C ALA A 73 -11.63 -1.33 2.83
N ILE A 74 -10.44 -0.77 2.78
CA ILE A 74 -9.42 -0.92 3.83
C ILE A 74 -9.49 0.35 4.67
N SER A 75 -10.25 0.32 5.77
CA SER A 75 -10.57 1.53 6.52
C SER A 75 -10.97 1.21 7.96
N TYR A 76 -10.44 1.97 8.93
CA TYR A 76 -10.90 1.96 10.32
C TYR A 76 -12.33 2.50 10.51
N LYS A 77 -12.84 3.30 9.56
CA LYS A 77 -14.18 3.88 9.64
C LYS A 77 -15.21 2.76 9.63
N LYS A 78 -16.13 2.76 10.60
CA LYS A 78 -17.27 1.84 10.66
C LYS A 78 -18.12 2.01 9.40
N ARG A 79 -18.41 0.91 8.71
CA ARG A 79 -19.28 0.88 7.53
C ARG A 79 -20.53 0.04 7.81
N PRO A 80 -21.65 0.29 7.12
CA PRO A 80 -22.85 -0.55 7.24
C PRO A 80 -22.60 -2.00 6.82
N TYR A 81 -21.66 -2.19 5.88
CA TYR A 81 -21.21 -3.47 5.37
C TYR A 81 -19.68 -3.54 5.44
N GLU A 82 -19.15 -4.65 5.94
CA GLU A 82 -17.71 -4.93 6.05
C GLU A 82 -17.35 -6.17 5.24
N GLU A 83 -17.53 -6.08 3.92
CA GLU A 83 -17.23 -7.19 3.01
C GLU A 83 -15.76 -7.63 3.16
N GLY A 84 -15.55 -8.94 3.15
CA GLY A 84 -14.23 -9.55 3.18
C GLY A 84 -13.50 -9.38 1.84
N PHE A 85 -12.18 -9.55 1.87
CA PHE A 85 -11.40 -9.61 0.64
C PHE A 85 -11.39 -11.03 0.04
N TYR A 86 -11.66 -11.10 -1.26
CA TYR A 86 -11.64 -12.32 -2.06
C TYR A 86 -10.80 -12.12 -3.33
N PRO A 87 -10.24 -13.20 -3.92
CA PRO A 87 -9.48 -13.10 -5.16
C PRO A 87 -10.27 -12.41 -6.29
N GLY A 88 -9.61 -11.55 -7.05
CA GLY A 88 -10.20 -10.77 -8.14
C GLY A 88 -10.65 -9.36 -7.75
N MET A 89 -10.80 -9.06 -6.45
CA MET A 89 -11.14 -7.70 -6.00
C MET A 89 -9.99 -6.73 -6.24
N VAL A 90 -10.32 -5.53 -6.72
CA VAL A 90 -9.37 -4.43 -6.96
C VAL A 90 -9.56 -3.36 -5.89
N THR A 91 -8.46 -2.86 -5.32
CA THR A 91 -8.47 -1.86 -4.23
C THR A 91 -7.28 -0.91 -4.31
N SER A 92 -7.40 0.32 -3.81
CA SER A 92 -6.27 1.19 -3.51
C SER A 92 -5.53 0.74 -2.23
N ASN A 93 -4.26 1.11 -2.14
CA ASN A 93 -3.40 1.10 -0.94
C ASN A 93 -2.67 2.45 -0.89
N GLU A 94 -3.15 3.33 -0.03
CA GLU A 94 -2.86 4.76 -0.08
C GLU A 94 -2.59 5.40 1.30
N PRO A 95 -1.76 4.82 2.18
CA PRO A 95 -1.42 5.48 3.44
C PRO A 95 -0.81 6.86 3.21
N GLY A 96 -0.96 7.72 4.21
CA GLY A 96 -0.44 9.07 4.15
C GLY A 96 -0.03 9.63 5.50
N TYR A 97 0.46 10.85 5.49
CA TYR A 97 0.71 11.68 6.67
C TYR A 97 0.70 13.15 6.23
N TYR A 98 0.11 14.01 7.05
CA TYR A 98 -0.06 15.43 6.72
C TYR A 98 0.35 16.27 7.93
N ALA A 99 1.42 17.06 7.75
CA ALA A 99 1.88 18.03 8.72
C ALA A 99 1.28 19.40 8.38
N ASP A 100 0.30 19.85 9.17
CA ASP A 100 -0.47 21.07 8.92
C ASP A 100 0.42 22.28 8.66
N GLY A 101 0.13 23.02 7.58
CA GLY A 101 0.88 24.20 7.17
C GLY A 101 2.31 23.93 6.67
N ARG A 102 2.72 22.66 6.52
CA ARG A 102 4.08 22.28 6.11
C ARG A 102 4.08 21.43 4.84
N PHE A 103 3.80 20.14 4.96
CA PHE A 103 3.87 19.18 3.85
C PHE A 103 2.88 18.04 4.02
N GLY A 104 2.67 17.28 2.94
CA GLY A 104 1.89 16.06 2.94
C GLY A 104 2.59 14.95 2.17
N VAL A 105 2.38 13.72 2.62
CA VAL A 105 2.81 12.51 1.92
C VAL A 105 1.62 11.59 1.75
N ARG A 106 1.46 11.03 0.55
CA ARG A 106 0.64 9.86 0.27
C ARG A 106 1.37 9.00 -0.75
N ILE A 107 1.39 7.69 -0.53
CA ILE A 107 1.95 6.73 -1.48
C ILE A 107 0.82 5.76 -1.83
N GLU A 108 0.34 5.87 -3.05
CA GLU A 108 -0.88 5.21 -3.52
C GLU A 108 -0.59 4.31 -4.71
N SER A 109 -1.05 3.07 -4.59
CA SER A 109 -1.08 2.09 -5.68
C SER A 109 -2.42 1.37 -5.71
N VAL A 110 -2.83 0.94 -6.89
CA VAL A 110 -3.91 -0.02 -7.07
C VAL A 110 -3.33 -1.43 -6.97
N MET A 111 -4.06 -2.31 -6.28
CA MET A 111 -3.71 -3.70 -6.07
C MET A 111 -4.88 -4.63 -6.41
N VAL A 112 -4.56 -5.86 -6.77
CA VAL A 112 -5.52 -6.94 -6.99
C VAL A 112 -5.33 -7.99 -5.90
N CYS A 113 -6.42 -8.39 -5.25
CA CYS A 113 -6.43 -9.52 -4.33
C CYS A 113 -6.30 -10.83 -5.13
N ARG A 114 -5.39 -11.72 -4.72
CA ARG A 114 -5.15 -13.03 -5.34
C ARG A 114 -5.07 -14.12 -4.28
N GLU A 115 -5.30 -15.38 -4.67
CA GLU A 115 -5.02 -16.51 -3.76
C GLU A 115 -3.51 -16.58 -3.48
N ALA A 116 -3.16 -16.57 -2.20
CA ALA A 116 -1.78 -16.72 -1.75
C ALA A 116 -1.40 -18.20 -1.66
N GLN A 117 -0.19 -18.52 -2.08
CA GLN A 117 0.40 -19.84 -1.86
C GLN A 117 1.07 -19.89 -0.48
N THR A 118 0.41 -20.56 0.48
CA THR A 118 0.90 -20.78 1.84
C THR A 118 1.28 -22.24 2.08
N PRO A 119 2.30 -22.52 2.91
CA PRO A 119 2.71 -23.90 3.23
C PRO A 119 1.65 -24.67 4.05
N HIS A 120 0.71 -23.96 4.67
CA HIS A 120 -0.34 -24.52 5.52
C HIS A 120 -1.70 -23.89 5.20
N ARG A 121 -2.78 -24.64 5.47
CA ARG A 121 -4.18 -24.20 5.37
C ARG A 121 -4.90 -24.48 6.69
N PHE A 122 -4.76 -23.57 7.66
CA PHE A 122 -5.37 -23.72 8.98
C PHE A 122 -6.90 -23.76 8.86
N GLY A 123 -7.53 -24.80 9.41
CA GLY A 123 -8.98 -25.02 9.30
C GLY A 123 -9.49 -25.17 7.86
N GLY A 124 -8.63 -25.53 6.89
CA GLY A 124 -8.98 -25.62 5.48
C GLY A 124 -9.20 -24.26 4.79
N THR A 125 -8.92 -23.14 5.47
CA THR A 125 -9.17 -21.79 4.95
C THR A 125 -8.11 -21.40 3.92
N ARG A 126 -8.55 -20.84 2.78
CA ARG A 126 -7.64 -20.26 1.77
C ARG A 126 -7.07 -18.93 2.27
N TYR A 127 -5.91 -18.56 1.76
CA TYR A 127 -5.28 -17.28 2.08
C TYR A 127 -5.25 -16.40 0.82
N CYS A 128 -5.26 -15.10 1.04
CA CYS A 128 -5.16 -14.06 0.02
C CYS A 128 -3.85 -13.28 0.20
N GLU A 129 -3.35 -12.73 -0.90
CA GLU A 129 -2.29 -11.72 -0.94
C GLU A 129 -2.64 -10.63 -1.96
N PHE A 130 -1.92 -9.52 -1.92
CA PHE A 130 -2.11 -8.43 -2.87
C PHE A 130 -1.01 -8.42 -3.94
N GLU A 131 -1.40 -8.21 -5.18
CA GLU A 131 -0.49 -7.89 -6.28
C GLU A 131 -0.64 -6.42 -6.65
N THR A 132 0.45 -5.66 -6.59
CA THR A 132 0.47 -4.24 -7.02
C THR A 132 0.47 -4.15 -8.54
N ILE A 133 -0.52 -3.45 -9.10
CA ILE A 133 -0.67 -3.27 -10.56
C ILE A 133 -0.32 -1.87 -11.06
N THR A 134 -0.25 -0.87 -10.18
CA THR A 134 0.30 0.45 -10.53
C THR A 134 1.79 0.33 -10.85
N MET A 135 2.20 0.82 -12.02
CA MET A 135 3.60 0.82 -12.46
C MET A 135 4.16 2.24 -12.48
N ALA A 136 4.53 2.77 -11.31
CA ALA A 136 5.12 4.10 -11.19
C ALA A 136 6.27 4.13 -10.16
N PRO A 137 7.44 4.70 -10.49
CA PRO A 137 8.59 4.67 -9.59
C PRO A 137 8.34 5.52 -8.32
N ILE A 138 8.76 4.98 -7.18
CA ILE A 138 8.76 5.69 -5.88
C ILE A 138 10.09 6.41 -5.70
N GLN A 139 10.07 7.72 -5.41
CA GLN A 139 11.27 8.55 -5.39
C GLN A 139 12.19 8.23 -4.19
N LYS A 140 13.35 7.60 -4.46
CA LYS A 140 14.31 7.16 -3.43
C LYS A 140 14.92 8.27 -2.57
N LYS A 141 15.01 9.51 -3.07
CA LYS A 141 15.59 10.66 -2.34
C LYS A 141 14.84 10.97 -1.03
N LEU A 142 13.55 10.64 -0.96
CA LEU A 142 12.72 10.86 0.22
C LEU A 142 12.84 9.74 1.25
N ILE A 143 13.58 8.68 0.98
CA ILE A 143 13.71 7.54 1.89
C ILE A 143 14.85 7.79 2.88
N GLU A 144 14.58 7.53 4.15
CA GLU A 144 15.57 7.43 5.22
C GLU A 144 15.95 5.95 5.40
N PRO A 145 17.08 5.47 4.82
CA PRO A 145 17.38 4.04 4.75
C PRO A 145 17.50 3.37 6.11
N SER A 146 17.90 4.12 7.15
CA SER A 146 18.03 3.59 8.51
C SER A 146 16.70 3.14 9.13
N LEU A 147 15.56 3.62 8.62
CA LEU A 147 14.23 3.23 9.10
C LEU A 147 13.65 2.02 8.35
N MET A 148 14.27 1.59 7.25
CA MET A 148 13.81 0.49 6.39
C MET A 148 14.36 -0.85 6.87
N THR A 149 13.53 -1.89 6.83
CA THR A 149 13.99 -3.27 7.02
C THR A 149 14.64 -3.81 5.74
N PRO A 150 15.44 -4.89 5.81
CA PRO A 150 15.94 -5.57 4.62
C PRO A 150 14.83 -6.03 3.67
N ALA A 151 13.68 -6.44 4.21
CA ALA A 151 12.51 -6.83 3.43
C ALA A 151 11.89 -5.63 2.69
N ASP A 152 11.78 -4.47 3.35
CA ASP A 152 11.28 -3.24 2.72
C ASP A 152 12.17 -2.83 1.53
N VAL A 153 13.49 -2.91 1.70
CA VAL A 153 14.47 -2.62 0.65
C VAL A 153 14.37 -3.62 -0.50
N ALA A 154 14.24 -4.91 -0.20
CA ALA A 154 14.09 -5.96 -1.20
C ALA A 154 12.81 -5.76 -2.03
N TRP A 155 11.67 -5.48 -1.37
CA TRP A 155 10.41 -5.19 -2.04
C TRP A 155 10.52 -3.97 -2.97
N LEU A 156 11.07 -2.86 -2.48
CA LEU A 156 11.19 -1.63 -3.27
C LEU A 156 12.05 -1.83 -4.53
N ASN A 157 13.17 -2.56 -4.39
CA ASN A 157 14.04 -2.87 -5.52
C ASN A 157 13.38 -3.81 -6.53
N ALA A 158 12.63 -4.82 -6.06
CA ALA A 158 11.86 -5.70 -6.94
C ALA A 158 10.77 -4.94 -7.68
N TYR A 159 10.02 -4.08 -6.98
CA TYR A 159 9.00 -3.22 -7.56
C TYR A 159 9.59 -2.28 -8.63
N HIS A 160 10.68 -1.57 -8.34
CA HIS A 160 11.32 -0.68 -9.34
C HIS A 160 11.87 -1.44 -10.55
N ARG A 161 12.33 -2.69 -10.36
CA ARG A 161 12.74 -3.56 -11.47
C ARG A 161 11.54 -3.91 -12.35
N GLN A 162 10.43 -4.34 -11.75
CA GLN A 162 9.20 -4.64 -12.47
C GLN A 162 8.67 -3.42 -13.22
N VAL A 163 8.65 -2.23 -12.60
CA VAL A 163 8.27 -0.98 -13.27
C VAL A 163 9.13 -0.73 -14.50
N ARG A 164 10.46 -0.86 -14.36
CA ARG A 164 11.39 -0.66 -15.48
C ARG A 164 11.17 -1.68 -16.59
N GLU A 165 11.08 -2.97 -16.26
CA GLU A 165 10.90 -4.05 -17.24
C GLU A 165 9.58 -3.93 -17.99
N THR A 166 8.52 -3.51 -17.30
CA THR A 166 7.18 -3.30 -17.89
C THR A 166 7.14 -2.08 -18.80
N LEU A 167 7.68 -0.95 -18.36
CA LEU A 167 7.52 0.32 -19.08
C LEU A 167 8.59 0.55 -20.15
N LEU A 168 9.83 0.10 -19.94
CA LEU A 168 10.93 0.42 -20.85
C LEU A 168 10.68 0.00 -22.31
N PRO A 169 10.08 -1.17 -22.62
CA PRO A 169 9.75 -1.52 -24.00
C PRO A 169 8.76 -0.55 -24.67
N LEU A 170 7.83 0.02 -23.88
CA LEU A 170 6.78 0.92 -24.37
C LEU A 170 7.30 2.36 -24.58
N LEU A 171 8.38 2.74 -23.89
CA LEU A 171 8.98 4.08 -23.97
C LEU A 171 10.11 4.17 -25.03
N LYS A 172 10.47 3.08 -25.70
CA LYS A 172 11.54 3.06 -26.71
C LYS A 172 11.15 3.72 -28.03
N GLU A 173 9.87 3.99 -28.23
CA GLU A 173 9.32 4.55 -29.47
C GLU A 173 8.93 6.04 -29.35
N ASP A 174 9.22 6.68 -28.21
CA ASP A 174 9.12 8.13 -27.98
C ASP A 174 10.47 8.84 -28.14
#